data_AF-A0A8W8JQV6-F1
#
_entry.id   AF-A0A8W8JQV6-F1
#
_cell.length_a   1.000
_cell.length_b   1.000
_cell.length_c   1.000
_cell.angle_alpha   90.00
_cell.angle_beta   90.00
_cell.angle_gamma   90.00
#
_symmetry.space_group_name_H-M   'P 1'
#
loop_
_entity.id
_entity.type
_entity.pdbx_description
1 polymer ?
#
loop_
_entity_poly.entity_id
_entity_poly.type
_entity_poly.pdbx_seq_one_letter_code
_entity_poly.pdbx_strand_id
1 'polypeptide(L)'
;FVCMTPAKWAKQSDIKMKRTAYENLLLTTHWPSQNVTTFPMYHPTGKEGIQELTELPEIATTKEAKLLMGVEEYDFSDGKSNGPEEPKWR
;
A
#
# COMPACT_ATOMS: atom_id res chain seq x y z
N PHE A 1 12.25 6.91 2.51
CA PHE A 1 11.24 7.95 2.77
C PHE A 1 9.90 7.27 2.98
N VAL A 2 9.33 7.37 4.18
CA VAL A 2 7.95 6.95 4.43
C VAL A 2 7.10 8.22 4.35
N CYS A 3 6.10 8.19 3.49
CA CYS A 3 5.16 9.26 3.30
C CYS A 3 3.83 8.80 3.87
N MET A 4 3.31 9.53 4.85
CA MET A 4 2.07 9.20 5.53
C MET A 4 0.94 10.01 4.89
N THR A 5 0.25 9.40 3.92
CA THR A 5 -0.97 9.96 3.34
C THR A 5 -2.17 9.46 4.15
N PRO A 6 -3.07 10.35 4.65
CA PRO A 6 -4.30 9.93 5.31
C PRO A 6 -5.12 8.97 4.44
N ALA A 7 -5.64 7.89 5.05
CA ALA A 7 -6.44 6.89 4.33
C ALA A 7 -7.70 7.48 3.68
N LYS A 8 -8.27 8.55 4.26
CA LYS A 8 -9.43 9.28 3.72
C LYS A 8 -9.16 9.90 2.33
N TRP A 9 -7.89 10.13 1.98
CA TRP A 9 -7.50 10.68 0.68
C TRP A 9 -7.33 9.60 -0.39
N ALA A 10 -7.36 8.31 -0.02
CA ALA A 10 -7.20 7.23 -0.97
C ALA A 10 -8.45 7.09 -1.85
N LYS A 11 -8.25 7.01 -3.16
CA LYS A 11 -9.32 6.68 -4.10
C LYS A 11 -9.52 5.17 -4.13
N GLN A 12 -10.72 4.72 -4.54
CA GLN A 12 -10.98 3.29 -4.69
C GLN A 12 -10.01 2.59 -5.66
N SER A 13 -9.52 3.31 -6.68
CA SER A 13 -8.48 2.83 -7.59
C SER A 13 -7.17 2.51 -6.87
N ASP A 14 -6.80 3.32 -5.88
CA ASP A 14 -5.55 3.16 -5.11
C ASP A 14 -5.66 1.93 -4.20
N ILE A 15 -6.83 1.74 -3.57
CA ILE A 15 -7.13 0.56 -2.73
C ILE A 15 -7.06 -0.71 -3.57
N LYS A 16 -7.68 -0.73 -4.75
CA LYS A 16 -7.63 -1.89 -5.67
C LYS A 16 -6.19 -2.24 -6.04
N MET A 17 -5.38 -1.24 -6.40
CA MET A 17 -3.98 -1.48 -6.76
C MET A 17 -3.15 -1.99 -5.58
N LYS A 18 -3.33 -1.41 -4.39
CA LYS A 18 -2.65 -1.84 -3.15
C LYS A 18 -3.02 -3.27 -2.77
N ARG A 19 -4.30 -3.66 -2.91
CA ARG A 19 -4.76 -5.04 -2.72
C ARG A 19 -4.07 -5.99 -3.69
N THR A 20 -4.07 -5.67 -4.98
CA THR A 20 -3.37 -6.50 -5.99
C THR A 20 -1.89 -6.63 -5.66
N ALA A 21 -1.23 -5.56 -5.22
CA ALA A 21 0.17 -5.62 -4.83
C ALA A 21 0.42 -6.53 -3.62
N TYR A 22 -0.42 -6.42 -2.59
CA TYR A 22 -0.34 -7.25 -1.38
C TYR A 22 -0.55 -8.74 -1.70
N GLU A 23 -1.57 -9.08 -2.49
CA GLU A 23 -1.89 -10.46 -2.86
C GLU A 23 -0.82 -11.12 -3.74
N ASN A 24 -0.14 -10.34 -4.58
CA ASN A 24 0.86 -10.84 -5.53
C ASN A 24 2.31 -10.60 -5.06
N LEU A 25 2.51 -10.20 -3.79
CA LEU A 25 3.84 -9.90 -3.21
C LEU A 25 4.64 -8.89 -4.04
N LEU A 26 3.94 -7.94 -4.68
CA LEU A 26 4.55 -6.93 -5.53
C LEU A 26 5.04 -5.76 -4.68
N LEU A 27 6.19 -5.23 -5.07
CA LEU A 27 6.68 -3.98 -4.51
C LEU A 27 5.85 -2.84 -5.07
N THR A 28 5.33 -2.00 -4.19
CA THR A 28 4.72 -0.73 -4.61
C THR A 28 5.79 0.35 -4.59
N THR A 29 5.86 1.15 -5.65
CA THR A 29 6.55 2.43 -5.57
C THR A 29 5.52 3.51 -5.33
N HIS A 30 5.77 4.27 -4.28
CA HIS A 30 4.95 5.40 -3.91
C HIS A 30 5.71 6.69 -4.30
N TRP A 31 5.07 7.53 -5.13
CA TRP A 31 5.39 8.96 -5.19
C TRP A 31 4.38 9.71 -4.30
N PRO A 32 4.80 10.69 -3.48
CA PRO A 32 3.94 11.39 -2.52
C PRO A 32 2.63 11.85 -3.15
N SER A 33 1.54 11.15 -2.81
CA SER A 33 0.15 11.53 -3.09
C SER A 33 -0.26 11.72 -4.56
N GLN A 34 0.56 11.28 -5.52
CA GLN A 34 0.27 11.52 -6.95
C GLN A 34 0.03 10.25 -7.77
N ASN A 35 0.72 9.14 -7.47
CA ASN A 35 0.48 7.88 -8.16
C ASN A 35 1.01 6.68 -7.37
N VAL A 36 0.31 5.56 -7.45
CA VAL A 36 0.79 4.24 -6.99
C VAL A 36 1.09 3.41 -8.23
N THR A 37 2.22 2.71 -8.25
CA THR A 37 2.56 1.73 -9.30
C THR A 37 3.16 0.48 -8.69
N THR A 38 2.91 -0.68 -9.30
CA THR A 38 3.48 -1.97 -8.88
C THR A 38 4.66 -2.34 -9.77
N PHE A 39 5.77 -2.74 -9.17
CA PHE A 39 6.85 -3.39 -9.89
C PHE A 39 6.73 -4.91 -9.71
N PRO A 40 6.86 -5.73 -10.78
CA PRO A 40 7.23 -7.11 -10.59
C PRO A 40 8.58 -7.17 -9.86
N MET A 41 8.86 -8.27 -9.17
CA MET A 41 10.19 -8.54 -8.61
C MET A 41 11.19 -8.66 -9.78
N TYR A 42 11.68 -7.53 -10.30
CA TYR A 42 12.44 -7.48 -11.54
C TYR A 42 13.91 -7.79 -11.26
N HIS A 43 14.41 -8.89 -11.84
CA HIS A 43 15.84 -9.09 -12.09
C HIS A 43 16.02 -9.59 -13.53
N PRO A 44 16.59 -8.79 -14.46
CA PRO A 44 16.86 -9.25 -15.81
C PRO A 44 18.12 -10.13 -15.87
N THR A 45 18.94 -10.17 -14.83
CA THR A 45 20.12 -11.05 -14.68
C THR A 45 20.50 -11.18 -13.20
N GLY A 46 20.98 -12.36 -12.78
CA GLY A 46 21.56 -12.57 -11.44
C GLY A 46 20.55 -12.88 -10.33
N LYS A 47 20.08 -14.14 -10.27
CA LYS A 47 19.28 -14.67 -9.14
C LYS A 47 20.13 -15.25 -8.01
N GLU A 48 21.46 -15.29 -8.15
CA GLU A 48 22.31 -15.86 -7.11
C GLU A 48 22.21 -15.04 -5.81
N GLY A 49 21.74 -15.69 -4.74
CA GLY A 49 21.64 -15.09 -3.41
C GLY A 49 20.35 -14.29 -3.13
N ILE A 50 19.40 -14.22 -4.08
CA ILE A 50 18.11 -13.54 -3.85
C ILE A 50 17.06 -14.58 -3.48
N GLN A 51 16.52 -14.47 -2.27
CA GLN A 51 15.38 -15.27 -1.84
C GLN A 51 14.09 -14.57 -2.26
N GLU A 52 13.36 -15.15 -3.21
CA GLU A 52 12.03 -14.68 -3.58
C GLU A 52 11.08 -14.88 -2.39
N LEU A 53 10.30 -13.84 -2.08
CA LEU A 53 9.27 -13.93 -1.06
C LEU A 53 8.12 -14.78 -1.61
N THR A 54 7.84 -15.92 -0.96
CA THR A 54 6.72 -16.82 -1.34
C THR A 54 5.49 -16.62 -0.47
N GLU A 55 5.67 -16.03 0.71
CA GLU A 55 4.62 -15.78 1.69
C GLU A 55 4.91 -14.49 2.47
N LEU A 56 3.85 -13.84 2.95
CA LEU A 56 3.99 -12.69 3.83
C LEU A 56 4.34 -13.17 5.25
N PRO A 57 5.25 -12.47 5.96
CA PRO A 57 5.49 -12.75 7.37
C PRO A 57 4.21 -12.48 8.19
N GLU A 58 4.01 -13.22 9.28
CA GLU A 58 2.80 -13.17 10.10
C GLU A 58 2.40 -11.73 10.49
N ILE A 59 3.37 -10.90 10.90
CA ILE A 59 3.15 -9.50 11.28
C ILE A 59 2.54 -8.66 10.16
N ALA A 60 2.84 -8.96 8.90
CA ALA A 60 2.30 -8.27 7.73
C ALA A 60 0.87 -8.71 7.39
N THR A 61 0.38 -9.79 8.00
CA THR A 61 -0.97 -10.33 7.77
C THR A 61 -1.99 -9.87 8.81
N THR A 62 -1.54 -9.13 9.83
CA THR A 62 -2.37 -8.54 10.87
C THR A 62 -3.39 -7.56 10.28
N LYS A 63 -4.49 -7.35 11.00
CA LYS A 63 -5.54 -6.42 10.59
C LYS A 63 -4.99 -4.99 10.48
N GLU A 64 -4.19 -4.58 11.44
CA GLU A 64 -3.54 -3.28 11.48
C GLU A 64 -2.62 -3.06 10.28
N ALA A 65 -1.81 -4.07 9.92
CA ALA A 65 -0.97 -4.01 8.73
C ALA A 65 -1.80 -3.91 7.45
N LYS A 66 -2.90 -4.67 7.33
CA LYS A 66 -3.80 -4.61 6.17
C LYS A 66 -4.51 -3.27 6.04
N LEU A 67 -4.93 -2.67 7.16
CA LEU A 67 -5.49 -1.31 7.18
C LEU A 67 -4.43 -0.28 6.78
N LEU A 68 -3.21 -0.35 7.35
CA LEU A 68 -2.12 0.56 7.01
C LEU A 68 -1.74 0.48 5.52
N MET A 69 -1.68 -0.74 4.97
CA MET A 69 -1.37 -0.98 3.57
C MET A 69 -2.53 -0.66 2.62
N GLY A 70 -3.73 -0.34 3.13
CA GLY A 70 -4.91 -0.07 2.30
C GLY A 70 -5.44 -1.31 1.56
N VAL A 71 -5.28 -2.49 2.16
CA VAL A 71 -5.85 -3.77 1.70
C VAL A 71 -7.27 -3.93 2.25
N GLU A 72 -7.42 -3.61 3.54
CA GLU A 72 -8.70 -3.42 4.21
C GLU A 72 -9.08 -1.93 4.23
N GLU A 73 -10.38 -1.67 4.23
CA GLU A 73 -10.92 -0.32 4.26
C GLU A 73 -11.12 0.14 5.71
N TYR A 74 -10.82 1.40 5.98
CA TYR A 74 -11.14 2.01 7.26
C TYR A 74 -12.64 2.28 7.34
N ASP A 75 -13.23 2.07 8.52
CA ASP A 75 -14.57 2.56 8.80
C ASP A 75 -14.51 4.05 9.14
N PHE A 76 -14.78 4.88 8.13
CA PHE A 76 -14.80 6.33 8.31
C PHE A 76 -16.08 6.85 9.02
N SER A 77 -17.02 5.95 9.35
CA SER A 77 -18.27 6.27 10.04
C SER A 77 -18.23 5.93 11.54
N ASP A 78 -17.11 5.44 12.06
CA ASP A 78 -16.94 5.01 13.44
C ASP A 78 -16.88 6.15 14.48
N GLY A 79 -17.04 7.40 14.02
CA GLY A 79 -17.00 8.61 14.84
C GLY A 79 -15.59 9.09 15.21
N LYS A 80 -14.52 8.42 14.74
CA LYS A 80 -13.13 8.86 14.98
C LYS A 80 -12.65 9.86 13.93
N SER A 81 -11.61 10.63 14.29
CA SER A 81 -10.98 11.57 13.37
C SER A 81 -10.21 10.83 12.28
N ASN A 82 -10.61 11.04 11.02
CA ASN A 82 -10.07 10.36 9.84
C ASN A 82 -8.98 11.16 9.11
N GLY A 83 -8.30 12.03 9.84
CA GLY A 83 -7.26 12.92 9.33
C GLY A 83 -7.79 14.22 8.72
N PRO A 84 -6.89 15.09 8.23
CA PRO A 84 -7.24 16.37 7.62
C PRO A 84 -7.95 16.20 6.27
N GLU A 85 -8.56 17.27 5.76
CA GLU A 85 -9.09 17.32 4.39
C GLU A 85 -7.96 17.26 3.35
N GLU A 86 -8.26 16.69 2.18
CA GLU A 86 -7.28 16.55 1.09
C GLU A 86 -6.84 17.93 0.56
N PRO A 87 -5.54 18.19 0.41
CA PRO A 87 -5.04 19.48 -0.09
C PRO A 87 -5.41 19.67 -1.57
N LYS A 88 -5.97 20.85 -1.89
CA LYS A 88 -6.20 21.28 -3.28
C LYS A 88 -4.96 22.02 -3.78
N TRP A 89 -4.10 21.33 -4.52
CA TRP A 89 -2.99 21.97 -5.22
C TRP A 89 -3.54 22.81 -6.38
N ARG A 90 -3.15 24.09 -6.43
CA ARG A 90 -3.51 25.03 -7.51
C ARG A 90 -2.44 25.04 -8.58
#